data_AF-A0A3D1IQP9-F1
#
_entry.id   AF-A0A3D1IQP9-F1
#
_cell.length_a   1.000
_cell.length_b   1.000
_cell.length_c   1.000
_cell.angle_alpha   90.00
_cell.angle_beta   90.00
_cell.angle_gamma   90.00
#
_symmetry.space_group_name_H-M   'P 1'
#
loop_
_entity.id
_entity.type
_entity.pdbx_description
1 polymer ?
#
loop_
_entity_poly.entity_id
_entity_poly.type
_entity_poly.pdbx_seq_one_letter_code
_entity_poly.pdbx_strand_id
1 'polypeptide(L)'
;MKKFLTSRMGQMILGVAVVLACLAGMTWWATNMILKNKDLQAYIKKMEAGQEDTNATVEEKPETVVDAPKTPEQEVYQEEKPKQDERIVSAFQTLNAVTSPGELDFTNPNIAILMSEMRNRWNYLQQREGELNELETHLGEQLQALHYHTNNITRTRNQLDQLFEGRIHLIRREEEARLQEMARIYENLLLPDQPDGPAVVRQILRANLTEDPTLNGKVFQYLAPTNQALVFRTLLSGDTSDPELYQNLIQHHRKTMKAEAIDPKPEETP
;
A
#
# COMPACT_ATOMS: atom_id res chain seq x y z
N MET A 1 22.85 28.20 9.07
CA MET A 1 21.69 27.36 9.46
C MET A 1 20.53 28.14 10.11
N LYS A 2 20.75 29.12 11.00
CA LYS A 2 19.64 29.85 11.68
C LYS A 2 18.71 30.66 10.76
N LYS A 3 19.16 31.09 9.56
CA LYS A 3 18.33 31.86 8.62
C LYS A 3 17.40 31.01 7.73
N PHE A 4 17.63 29.70 7.63
CA PHE A 4 16.81 28.82 6.79
C PHE A 4 15.55 28.35 7.55
N LEU A 5 15.68 28.12 8.86
CA LEU A 5 14.62 27.70 9.78
C LEU A 5 13.57 28.78 10.09
N THR A 6 13.89 30.06 9.84
CA THR A 6 12.96 31.19 10.03
C THR A 6 12.26 31.63 8.73
N SER A 7 12.57 31.00 7.60
CA SER A 7 11.88 31.27 6.33
C SER A 7 10.58 30.46 6.22
N ARG A 8 9.54 31.05 5.61
CA ARG A 8 8.26 30.37 5.34
C ARG A 8 8.42 29.03 4.61
N MET A 9 9.42 28.92 3.73
CA MET A 9 9.79 27.68 3.02
C MET A 9 10.42 26.64 3.95
N GLY A 10 11.30 27.05 4.86
CA GLY A 10 11.94 26.15 5.83
C GLY A 10 10.96 25.57 6.85
N GLN A 11 9.97 26.36 7.30
CA GLN A 11 8.89 25.89 8.18
C GLN A 11 7.94 24.90 7.48
N MET A 12 7.67 25.11 6.18
CA MET A 12 6.83 24.20 5.40
C MET A 12 7.49 22.83 5.21
N ILE A 13 8.80 22.79 4.93
CA ILE A 13 9.57 21.53 4.80
C ILE A 13 9.63 20.77 6.13
N LEU A 14 9.79 21.48 7.24
CA LEU A 14 9.79 20.89 8.58
C LEU A 14 8.42 20.32 8.97
N GLY A 15 7.33 21.03 8.60
CA GLY A 15 5.97 20.53 8.79
C GLY A 15 5.70 19.25 8.01
N VAL A 16 6.12 19.18 6.75
CA VAL A 16 5.98 17.97 5.92
C VAL A 16 6.81 16.81 6.48
N ALA A 17 8.03 17.08 6.94
CA ALA A 17 8.89 16.05 7.55
C ALA A 17 8.29 15.47 8.85
N VAL A 18 7.65 16.30 9.69
CA VAL A 18 6.99 15.86 10.92
C VAL A 18 5.75 15.00 10.63
N VAL A 19 4.94 15.38 9.64
CA VAL A 19 3.77 14.58 9.23
C VAL A 19 4.19 13.23 8.65
N LEU A 20 5.22 13.20 7.81
CA LEU A 20 5.77 11.94 7.28
C LEU A 20 6.35 11.04 8.38
N ALA A 21 7.02 11.63 9.39
CA ALA A 21 7.52 10.89 10.54
C ALA A 21 6.40 10.33 11.42
N CYS A 22 5.31 11.08 11.63
CA CYS A 22 4.14 10.60 12.35
C CYS A 22 3.42 9.46 11.60
N LEU A 23 3.27 9.56 10.27
CA LEU A 23 2.69 8.49 9.45
C LEU A 23 3.57 7.23 9.45
N ALA A 24 4.89 7.37 9.37
CA ALA A 24 5.83 6.26 9.50
C ALA A 24 5.79 5.62 10.91
N GLY A 25 5.65 6.43 11.95
CA GLY A 25 5.51 5.95 13.34
C GLY A 25 4.20 5.19 13.56
N MET A 26 3.07 5.69 13.05
CA MET A 26 1.77 5.02 13.15
C MET A 26 1.72 3.74 12.32
N THR A 27 2.30 3.72 11.13
CA THR A 27 2.39 2.50 10.30
C THR A 27 3.32 1.47 10.92
N TRP A 28 4.46 1.87 11.47
CA TRP A 28 5.36 0.96 12.20
C TRP A 28 4.70 0.40 13.46
N TRP A 29 3.99 1.23 14.22
CA TRP A 29 3.27 0.80 15.43
C TRP A 29 2.11 -0.14 15.11
N ALA A 30 1.29 0.18 14.08
CA ALA A 30 0.22 -0.68 13.59
C ALA A 30 0.77 -2.02 13.07
N THR A 31 1.84 -2.00 12.25
CA THR A 31 2.44 -3.22 11.70
C THR A 31 3.03 -4.10 12.81
N ASN A 32 3.67 -3.50 13.82
CA ASN A 32 4.28 -4.22 14.94
C ASN A 32 3.23 -4.78 15.92
N MET A 33 2.07 -4.14 16.06
CA MET A 33 0.98 -4.65 16.91
C MET A 33 0.13 -5.71 16.19
N ILE A 34 -0.13 -5.54 14.89
CA ILE A 34 -0.84 -6.52 14.05
C ILE A 34 -0.02 -7.80 13.87
N LEU A 35 1.30 -7.70 13.66
CA LEU A 35 2.16 -8.88 13.47
C LEU A 35 2.45 -9.65 14.78
N LYS A 36 2.30 -9.02 15.96
CA LYS A 36 2.60 -9.68 17.25
C LYS A 36 1.38 -10.29 17.94
N ASN A 37 0.18 -10.00 17.46
CA ASN A 37 -1.02 -10.57 18.03
C ASN A 37 -1.35 -11.91 17.34
N LYS A 38 -1.12 -13.02 18.05
CA LYS A 38 -1.34 -14.38 17.55
C LYS A 38 -2.80 -14.62 17.14
N ASP A 39 -3.74 -13.94 17.79
CA ASP A 39 -5.17 -14.11 17.52
C ASP A 39 -5.58 -13.48 16.18
N LEU A 40 -4.96 -12.34 15.82
CA LEU A 40 -5.16 -11.67 14.54
C LEU A 40 -4.51 -12.43 13.38
N GLN A 41 -3.31 -13.00 13.58
CA GLN A 41 -2.70 -13.88 12.58
C GLN A 41 -3.53 -15.16 12.36
N ALA A 42 -4.04 -15.76 13.44
CA ALA A 42 -4.91 -16.93 13.33
C ALA A 42 -6.23 -16.61 12.59
N TYR A 43 -6.76 -15.40 12.77
CA TYR A 43 -7.95 -14.92 12.06
C TYR A 43 -7.67 -14.66 10.57
N ILE A 44 -6.58 -13.98 10.22
CA ILE A 44 -6.17 -13.74 8.82
C ILE A 44 -5.89 -15.06 8.10
N LYS A 45 -5.18 -15.98 8.76
CA LYS A 45 -4.86 -17.30 8.20
C LYS A 45 -6.09 -18.19 8.06
N LYS A 46 -7.10 -18.07 8.95
CA LYS A 46 -8.42 -18.70 8.80
C LYS A 46 -9.23 -18.10 7.65
N MET A 47 -9.10 -16.79 7.39
CA MET A 47 -9.76 -16.12 6.26
C MET A 47 -9.12 -16.50 4.92
N GLU A 48 -7.80 -16.65 4.86
CA GLU A 48 -7.09 -17.15 3.67
C GLU A 48 -7.36 -18.65 3.42
N ALA A 49 -7.42 -19.48 4.47
CA ALA A 49 -7.75 -20.91 4.34
C ALA A 49 -9.24 -21.17 4.05
N GLY A 50 -10.14 -20.29 4.48
CA GLY A 50 -11.59 -20.39 4.24
C GLY A 50 -12.05 -19.98 2.85
N GLN A 51 -11.13 -19.64 1.93
CA GLN A 51 -11.44 -19.41 0.52
C GLN A 51 -11.34 -20.67 -0.35
N GLU A 52 -10.73 -21.77 0.13
CA GLU A 52 -10.56 -23.00 -0.65
C GLU A 52 -11.46 -24.19 -0.22
N ASP A 53 -12.00 -24.21 0.99
CA ASP A 53 -12.85 -25.32 1.44
C ASP A 53 -14.34 -24.95 1.50
N THR A 54 -15.04 -25.34 0.44
CA THR A 54 -16.50 -25.41 0.38
C THR A 54 -17.07 -26.41 1.39
N ASN A 55 -18.06 -25.93 2.17
CA ASN A 55 -19.05 -26.64 2.99
C ASN A 55 -18.61 -27.23 4.34
N ALA A 56 -19.10 -26.64 5.44
CA ALA A 56 -20.27 -27.16 6.18
C ALA A 56 -20.39 -26.57 7.61
N THR A 57 -20.92 -25.35 7.72
CA THR A 57 -22.02 -24.98 8.63
C THR A 57 -22.67 -23.76 7.99
N VAL A 58 -23.98 -23.79 7.74
CA VAL A 58 -24.73 -22.68 7.17
C VAL A 58 -24.88 -21.62 8.25
N GLU A 59 -23.88 -20.76 8.40
CA GLU A 59 -24.07 -19.40 8.87
C GLU A 59 -23.95 -18.53 7.63
N GLU A 60 -25.05 -17.88 7.25
CA GLU A 60 -25.06 -16.92 6.14
C GLU A 60 -24.01 -15.85 6.43
N LYS A 61 -22.92 -15.88 5.65
CA LYS A 61 -21.97 -14.77 5.62
C LYS A 61 -22.77 -13.53 5.19
N PRO A 62 -22.73 -12.43 5.95
CA PRO A 62 -23.48 -11.23 5.60
C PRO A 62 -23.02 -10.72 4.23
N GLU A 63 -23.96 -10.60 3.29
CA GLU A 63 -23.70 -10.19 1.90
C GLU A 63 -23.20 -8.75 1.79
N THR A 64 -23.45 -7.92 2.81
CA THR A 64 -23.01 -6.52 2.87
C THR A 64 -22.49 -6.13 4.26
N VAL A 65 -21.66 -5.07 4.31
CA VAL A 65 -21.14 -4.50 5.57
C VAL A 65 -22.26 -4.01 6.51
N VAL A 66 -23.44 -3.70 5.95
CA VAL A 66 -24.63 -3.30 6.71
C VAL A 66 -25.22 -4.48 7.49
N ASP A 67 -24.92 -5.71 7.06
CA ASP A 67 -25.42 -6.95 7.66
C ASP A 67 -24.38 -7.62 8.57
N ALA A 68 -23.15 -7.10 8.64
CA ALA A 68 -22.10 -7.58 9.56
C ALA A 68 -22.51 -7.67 11.05
N PRO A 69 -23.37 -6.79 11.60
CA PRO A 69 -23.84 -6.96 12.98
C PRO A 69 -24.93 -8.03 13.15
N LYS A 70 -25.68 -8.36 12.08
CA LYS A 70 -26.84 -9.27 12.17
C LYS A 70 -26.37 -10.71 12.29
N THR A 71 -26.36 -11.25 13.50
CA THR A 71 -26.19 -12.70 13.71
C THR A 71 -27.54 -13.36 13.92
N PRO A 72 -27.70 -14.65 13.58
CA PRO A 72 -28.90 -15.42 13.90
C PRO A 72 -29.24 -15.36 15.40
N GLU A 73 -28.24 -15.30 16.29
CA GLU A 73 -28.49 -15.15 17.73
C GLU A 73 -29.01 -13.77 18.11
N GLN A 74 -28.59 -12.71 17.41
CA GLN A 74 -29.07 -11.35 17.67
C GLN A 74 -30.55 -11.20 17.27
N GLU A 75 -30.96 -11.80 16.16
CA GLU A 75 -32.36 -11.80 15.70
C GLU A 75 -33.26 -12.55 16.70
N VAL A 76 -32.86 -13.75 17.12
CA VAL A 76 -33.58 -14.53 18.14
C VAL A 76 -33.65 -13.77 19.47
N TYR A 77 -32.55 -13.14 19.88
CA TYR A 77 -32.52 -12.33 21.10
C TYR A 77 -33.48 -11.13 21.03
N GLN A 78 -33.53 -10.40 19.91
CA GLN A 78 -34.45 -9.28 19.73
C GLN A 78 -35.93 -9.71 19.72
N GLU A 79 -36.26 -10.88 19.19
CA GLU A 79 -37.62 -11.42 19.20
C GLU A 79 -38.06 -11.94 20.58
N GLU A 80 -37.15 -12.53 21.36
CA GLU A 80 -37.48 -13.11 22.66
C GLU A 80 -37.44 -12.09 23.82
N LYS A 81 -36.59 -11.07 23.73
CA LYS A 81 -36.43 -10.03 24.76
C LYS A 81 -37.74 -9.40 25.24
N PRO A 82 -38.66 -8.91 24.38
CA PRO A 82 -39.89 -8.28 24.88
C PRO A 82 -40.76 -9.23 25.71
N LYS A 83 -40.78 -10.52 25.32
CA LYS A 83 -41.52 -11.56 26.08
C LYS A 83 -40.83 -11.87 27.40
N GLN A 84 -39.50 -11.85 27.46
CA GLN A 84 -38.74 -12.03 28.70
C GLN A 84 -38.93 -10.84 29.65
N ASP A 85 -38.88 -9.61 29.14
CA ASP A 85 -39.08 -8.39 29.93
C ASP A 85 -40.50 -8.32 30.51
N GLU A 86 -41.53 -8.67 29.73
CA GLU A 86 -42.90 -8.75 30.20
C GLU A 86 -43.07 -9.80 31.33
N ARG A 87 -42.44 -10.97 31.18
CA ARG A 87 -42.40 -12.01 32.23
C ARG A 87 -41.72 -11.52 33.50
N ILE A 88 -40.60 -10.82 33.38
CA ILE A 88 -39.86 -10.28 34.54
C ILE A 88 -40.67 -9.19 35.25
N VAL A 89 -41.27 -8.27 34.50
CA VAL A 89 -42.13 -7.21 35.06
C VAL A 89 -43.35 -7.80 35.76
N SER A 90 -44.03 -8.77 35.15
CA SER A 90 -45.18 -9.45 35.76
C SER A 90 -44.80 -10.24 37.02
N ALA A 91 -43.62 -10.86 37.06
CA ALA A 91 -43.09 -11.53 38.25
C ALA A 91 -42.84 -10.53 39.38
N PHE A 92 -42.23 -9.37 39.09
CA PHE A 92 -42.04 -8.30 40.08
C PHE A 92 -43.37 -7.74 40.61
N GLN A 93 -44.38 -7.58 39.76
CA GLN A 93 -45.72 -7.13 40.16
C GLN A 93 -46.41 -8.15 41.07
N THR A 94 -46.35 -9.43 40.70
CA THR A 94 -46.93 -10.54 41.48
C THR A 94 -46.24 -10.66 42.84
N LEU A 95 -44.91 -10.63 42.87
CA LEU A 95 -44.13 -10.65 44.11
C LEU A 95 -44.43 -9.44 45.00
N ASN A 96 -44.58 -8.24 44.42
CA ASN A 96 -44.96 -7.03 45.17
C ASN A 96 -46.40 -7.11 45.75
N ALA A 97 -47.33 -7.76 45.06
CA ALA A 97 -48.68 -7.97 45.56
C ALA A 97 -48.70 -8.96 46.74
N VAL A 98 -47.93 -10.04 46.63
CA VAL A 98 -47.81 -11.10 47.66
C VAL A 98 -46.98 -10.65 48.88
N THR A 99 -46.15 -9.61 48.74
CA THR A 99 -45.31 -9.06 49.82
C THR A 99 -45.75 -7.70 50.34
N SER A 100 -46.89 -7.18 49.85
CA SER A 100 -47.41 -5.88 50.31
C SER A 100 -47.83 -5.91 51.78
N PRO A 101 -47.54 -4.85 52.56
CA PRO A 101 -47.84 -4.83 53.99
C PRO A 101 -49.36 -4.78 54.17
N GLY A 102 -49.95 -5.87 54.64
CA GLY A 102 -51.38 -5.91 54.99
C GLY A 102 -52.09 -7.24 54.79
N GLU A 103 -51.59 -8.15 53.94
CA GLU A 103 -52.36 -9.37 53.58
C GLU A 103 -51.63 -10.72 53.70
N LEU A 104 -50.31 -10.80 53.97
CA LEU A 104 -49.61 -12.09 54.15
C LEU A 104 -48.57 -12.09 55.28
N ASP A 105 -48.50 -13.23 55.99
CA ASP A 105 -47.75 -13.54 57.22
C ASP A 105 -46.21 -13.57 57.09
N PHE A 106 -45.64 -13.02 56.02
CA PHE A 106 -44.18 -12.95 55.82
C PHE A 106 -43.60 -11.70 56.47
N THR A 107 -43.47 -11.73 57.80
CA THR A 107 -42.78 -10.72 58.61
C THR A 107 -41.24 -10.79 58.48
N ASN A 108 -40.72 -11.05 57.27
CA ASN A 108 -39.27 -11.04 57.03
C ASN A 108 -38.87 -9.78 56.22
N PRO A 109 -38.34 -8.72 56.87
CA PRO A 109 -37.95 -7.48 56.21
C PRO A 109 -36.85 -7.68 55.15
N ASN A 110 -36.12 -8.80 55.18
CA ASN A 110 -35.09 -9.11 54.19
C ASN A 110 -35.67 -9.37 52.79
N ILE A 111 -36.94 -9.77 52.66
CA ILE A 111 -37.58 -10.03 51.36
C ILE A 111 -37.80 -8.71 50.60
N ALA A 112 -38.22 -7.65 51.30
CA ALA A 112 -38.37 -6.32 50.69
C ALA A 112 -37.02 -5.76 50.21
N ILE A 113 -35.96 -5.98 50.99
CA ILE A 113 -34.58 -5.59 50.63
C ILE A 113 -34.14 -6.35 49.36
N LEU A 114 -34.29 -7.67 49.33
CA LEU A 114 -33.96 -8.51 48.17
C LEU A 114 -34.74 -8.09 46.91
N MET A 115 -36.03 -7.79 47.04
CA MET A 115 -36.85 -7.27 45.93
C MET A 115 -36.32 -5.94 45.39
N SER A 116 -35.90 -5.04 46.28
CA SER A 116 -35.29 -3.77 45.88
C SER A 116 -33.94 -3.95 45.17
N GLU A 117 -33.09 -4.87 45.66
CA GLU A 117 -31.79 -5.18 45.06
C GLU A 117 -31.95 -5.84 43.68
N MET A 118 -32.90 -6.76 43.52
CA MET A 118 -33.20 -7.38 42.23
C MET A 118 -33.70 -6.35 41.22
N ARG A 119 -34.58 -5.43 41.63
CA ARG A 119 -35.05 -4.34 40.77
C ARG A 119 -33.91 -3.41 40.36
N ASN A 120 -33.03 -3.05 41.29
CA ASN A 120 -31.86 -2.23 41.00
C ASN A 120 -30.90 -2.92 40.02
N ARG A 121 -30.65 -4.23 40.21
CA ARG A 121 -29.84 -5.03 39.28
C ARG A 121 -30.47 -5.12 37.89
N TRP A 122 -31.78 -5.33 37.79
CA TRP A 122 -32.47 -5.38 36.51
C TRP A 122 -32.42 -4.03 35.79
N ASN A 123 -32.66 -2.92 36.49
CA ASN A 123 -32.50 -1.57 35.93
C ASN A 123 -31.06 -1.32 35.43
N TYR A 124 -30.06 -1.74 36.19
CA TYR A 124 -28.66 -1.64 35.79
C TYR A 124 -28.35 -2.46 34.53
N LEU A 125 -28.88 -3.68 34.42
CA LEU A 125 -28.71 -4.52 33.23
C LEU A 125 -29.35 -3.88 31.99
N GLN A 126 -30.57 -3.35 32.11
CA GLN A 126 -31.26 -2.65 31.02
C GLN A 126 -30.48 -1.41 30.54
N GLN A 127 -29.96 -0.61 31.48
CA GLN A 127 -29.15 0.56 31.14
C GLN A 127 -27.88 0.15 30.39
N ARG A 128 -27.17 -0.85 30.89
CA ARG A 128 -25.93 -1.34 30.27
C ARG A 128 -26.18 -1.93 28.89
N GLU A 129 -27.32 -2.56 28.68
CA GLU A 129 -27.71 -3.08 27.36
C GLU A 129 -27.99 -1.94 26.38
N GLY A 130 -28.62 -0.85 26.83
CA GLY A 130 -28.78 0.37 26.03
C GLY A 130 -27.43 0.96 25.61
N GLU A 131 -26.49 1.10 26.56
CA GLU A 131 -25.13 1.58 26.30
C GLU A 131 -24.38 0.67 25.31
N LEU A 132 -24.56 -0.66 25.41
CA LEU A 132 -23.94 -1.62 24.48
C LEU A 132 -24.52 -1.49 23.05
N ASN A 133 -25.83 -1.28 22.92
CA ASN A 133 -26.48 -1.10 21.62
C ASN A 133 -26.02 0.21 20.95
N GLU A 134 -25.93 1.30 21.71
CA GLU A 134 -25.35 2.55 21.20
C GLU A 134 -23.90 2.36 20.74
N LEU A 135 -23.09 1.64 21.51
CA LEU A 135 -21.71 1.35 21.14
C LEU A 135 -21.60 0.47 19.88
N GLU A 136 -22.50 -0.49 19.73
CA GLU A 136 -22.61 -1.32 18.52
C GLU A 136 -22.92 -0.47 17.29
N THR A 137 -23.91 0.43 17.37
CA THR A 137 -24.25 1.34 16.26
C THR A 137 -23.06 2.23 15.89
N HIS A 138 -22.36 2.78 16.89
CA HIS A 138 -21.19 3.62 16.64
C HIS A 138 -20.03 2.85 16.02
N LEU A 139 -19.80 1.60 16.43
CA LEU A 139 -18.81 0.72 15.79
C LEU A 139 -19.17 0.43 14.34
N GLY A 140 -20.45 0.21 14.03
CA GLY A 140 -20.94 0.04 12.66
C GLY A 140 -20.65 1.27 11.78
N GLU A 141 -20.95 2.47 12.28
CA GLU A 141 -20.62 3.73 11.60
C GLU A 141 -19.11 3.91 11.37
N GLN A 142 -18.30 3.64 12.39
CA GLN A 142 -16.85 3.73 12.29
C GLN A 142 -16.28 2.74 11.28
N LEU A 143 -16.78 1.49 11.26
CA LEU A 143 -16.39 0.48 10.28
C LEU A 143 -16.74 0.91 8.86
N GLN A 144 -17.94 1.46 8.65
CA GLN A 144 -18.36 1.96 7.34
C GLN A 144 -17.47 3.13 6.88
N ALA A 145 -17.17 4.08 7.77
CA ALA A 145 -16.27 5.18 7.48
C ALA A 145 -14.85 4.68 7.15
N LEU A 146 -14.34 3.72 7.91
CA LEU A 146 -13.04 3.09 7.68
C LEU A 146 -13.02 2.41 6.30
N HIS A 147 -14.04 1.64 5.94
CA HIS A 147 -14.16 1.03 4.61
C HIS A 147 -14.15 2.08 3.49
N TYR A 148 -14.88 3.17 3.65
CA TYR A 148 -14.88 4.28 2.71
C TYR A 148 -13.47 4.88 2.54
N HIS A 149 -12.78 5.15 3.65
CA HIS A 149 -11.41 5.66 3.62
C HIS A 149 -10.43 4.67 2.97
N THR A 150 -10.52 3.38 3.29
CA THR A 150 -9.69 2.32 2.70
C THR A 150 -9.89 2.22 1.19
N ASN A 151 -11.13 2.28 0.71
CA ASN A 151 -11.43 2.26 -0.72
C ASN A 151 -10.86 3.49 -1.42
N ASN A 152 -10.97 4.67 -0.82
CA ASN A 152 -10.40 5.91 -1.36
C ASN A 152 -8.87 5.88 -1.40
N ILE A 153 -8.22 5.37 -0.35
CA ILE A 153 -6.76 5.18 -0.31
C ILE A 153 -6.32 4.24 -1.43
N THR A 154 -7.02 3.11 -1.59
CA THR A 154 -6.72 2.12 -2.64
C THR A 154 -6.85 2.72 -4.04
N ARG A 155 -7.93 3.47 -4.30
CA ARG A 155 -8.14 4.15 -5.59
C ARG A 155 -7.05 5.18 -5.86
N THR A 156 -6.69 5.98 -4.85
CA THR A 156 -5.66 7.02 -4.98
C THR A 156 -4.29 6.40 -5.27
N ARG A 157 -3.96 5.29 -4.58
CA ARG A 157 -2.74 4.52 -4.82
C ARG A 157 -2.65 4.05 -6.27
N ASN A 158 -3.71 3.43 -6.79
CA ASN A 158 -3.74 2.95 -8.18
C ASN A 158 -3.56 4.08 -9.19
N GLN A 159 -4.16 5.25 -8.95
CA GLN A 159 -3.98 6.42 -9.80
C GLN A 159 -2.53 6.96 -9.77
N LEU A 160 -1.91 6.99 -8.59
CA LEU A 160 -0.52 7.39 -8.46
C LEU A 160 0.41 6.41 -9.17
N ASP A 161 0.18 5.11 -9.03
CA ASP A 161 0.98 4.08 -9.69
C ASP A 161 0.93 4.24 -11.22
N GLN A 162 -0.25 4.46 -11.79
CA GLN A 162 -0.41 4.75 -13.23
C GLN A 162 0.31 6.04 -13.67
N LEU A 163 0.24 7.10 -12.86
CA LEU A 163 0.93 8.35 -13.15
C LEU A 163 2.46 8.20 -13.09
N PHE A 164 2.98 7.42 -12.15
CA PHE A 164 4.41 7.13 -12.05
C PHE A 164 4.89 6.29 -13.21
N GLU A 165 4.17 5.22 -13.56
CA GLU A 165 4.47 4.38 -14.71
C GLU A 165 4.50 5.22 -16.01
N GLY A 166 3.48 6.06 -16.23
CA GLY A 166 3.42 6.96 -17.37
C GLY A 166 4.60 7.94 -17.42
N ARG A 167 4.99 8.54 -16.28
CA ARG A 167 6.15 9.44 -16.22
C ARG A 167 7.47 8.71 -16.46
N ILE A 168 7.64 7.50 -15.93
CA ILE A 168 8.83 6.68 -16.16
C ILE A 168 8.97 6.36 -17.65
N HIS A 169 7.87 5.96 -18.31
CA HIS A 169 7.88 5.71 -19.75
C HIS A 169 8.22 6.95 -20.57
N LEU A 170 7.67 8.11 -20.21
CA LEU A 170 7.95 9.37 -20.87
C LEU A 170 9.43 9.77 -20.74
N ILE A 171 9.98 9.72 -19.51
CA ILE A 171 11.39 10.02 -19.27
C ILE A 171 12.29 9.07 -20.06
N ARG A 172 11.96 7.77 -20.10
CA ARG A 172 12.73 6.79 -20.87
C ARG A 172 12.71 7.08 -22.37
N ARG A 173 11.54 7.44 -22.91
CA ARG A 173 11.38 7.82 -24.32
C ARG A 173 12.15 9.09 -24.65
N GLU A 174 12.13 10.09 -23.76
CA GLU A 174 12.90 11.33 -23.92
C GLU A 174 14.41 11.08 -23.83
N GLU A 175 14.86 10.22 -22.92
CA GLU A 175 16.27 9.80 -22.83
C GLU A 175 16.70 9.09 -24.11
N GLU A 176 15.92 8.11 -24.60
CA GLU A 176 16.19 7.40 -25.85
C GLU A 176 16.26 8.35 -27.05
N ALA A 177 15.30 9.28 -27.18
CA ALA A 177 15.29 10.27 -28.26
C ALA A 177 16.53 11.17 -28.22
N ARG A 178 16.93 11.63 -27.03
CA ARG A 178 18.14 12.44 -26.85
C ARG A 178 19.41 11.68 -27.20
N LEU A 179 19.50 10.41 -26.82
CA LEU A 179 20.64 9.54 -27.18
C LEU A 179 20.72 9.31 -28.69
N GLN A 180 19.59 9.08 -29.36
CA GLN A 180 19.53 8.95 -30.82
C GLN A 180 19.90 10.26 -31.53
N GLU A 181 19.48 11.41 -31.00
CA GLU A 181 19.87 12.70 -31.55
C GLU A 181 21.38 12.94 -31.42
N MET A 182 21.97 12.64 -30.26
CA MET A 182 23.43 12.68 -30.06
C MET A 182 24.16 11.75 -31.03
N ALA A 183 23.66 10.53 -31.22
CA ALA A 183 24.24 9.59 -32.18
C ALA A 183 24.16 10.16 -33.61
N ARG A 184 23.03 10.76 -34.01
CA ARG A 184 22.88 11.41 -35.31
C ARG A 184 23.87 12.55 -35.51
N ILE A 185 24.16 13.34 -34.47
CA ILE A 185 25.18 14.38 -34.53
C ILE A 185 26.56 13.76 -34.80
N TYR A 186 26.91 12.67 -34.11
CA TYR A 186 28.18 11.99 -34.33
C TYR A 186 28.27 11.36 -35.73
N GLU A 187 27.19 10.76 -36.23
CA GLU A 187 27.11 10.24 -37.61
C GLU A 187 27.42 11.33 -38.64
N ASN A 188 26.83 12.51 -38.47
CA ASN A 188 27.08 13.65 -39.35
C ASN A 188 28.54 14.15 -39.27
N LEU A 189 29.13 14.13 -38.08
CA LEU A 189 30.54 14.49 -37.89
C LEU A 189 31.50 13.44 -38.46
N LEU A 190 31.08 12.18 -38.57
CA LEU A 190 31.92 11.09 -39.09
C LEU A 190 31.76 10.89 -40.61
N LEU A 191 31.05 11.79 -41.29
CA LEU A 191 30.93 11.74 -42.75
C LEU A 191 32.30 11.98 -43.42
N PRO A 192 32.55 11.37 -44.60
CA PRO A 192 33.84 11.47 -45.29
C PRO A 192 34.25 12.90 -45.71
N ASP A 193 33.28 13.81 -45.81
CA ASP A 193 33.49 15.22 -46.15
C ASP A 193 33.95 16.08 -44.96
N GLN A 194 34.00 15.51 -43.75
CA GLN A 194 34.49 16.17 -42.53
C GLN A 194 35.81 15.55 -42.03
N PRO A 195 36.98 15.97 -42.55
CA PRO A 195 38.27 15.36 -42.20
C PRO A 195 38.64 15.52 -40.71
N ASP A 196 38.20 16.60 -40.06
CA ASP A 196 38.44 16.85 -38.63
C ASP A 196 37.40 16.19 -37.72
N GLY A 197 36.33 15.64 -38.30
CA GLY A 197 35.19 15.04 -37.61
C GLY A 197 35.55 14.00 -36.55
N PRO A 198 36.40 13.00 -36.86
CA PRO A 198 36.84 12.01 -35.87
C PRO A 198 37.58 12.61 -34.66
N ALA A 199 38.32 13.71 -34.85
CA ALA A 199 39.00 14.39 -33.75
C ALA A 199 38.00 15.11 -32.84
N VAL A 200 36.98 15.76 -33.42
CA VAL A 200 35.89 16.41 -32.68
C VAL A 200 35.08 15.39 -31.89
N VAL A 201 34.69 14.26 -32.51
CA VAL A 201 33.97 13.18 -31.81
C VAL A 201 34.79 12.66 -30.63
N ARG A 202 36.11 12.47 -30.78
CA ARG A 202 36.96 12.06 -29.66
C ARG A 202 36.96 13.07 -28.52
N GLN A 203 37.01 14.36 -28.81
CA GLN A 203 36.96 15.40 -27.77
C GLN A 203 35.63 15.37 -27.01
N ILE A 204 34.51 15.18 -27.71
CA ILE A 204 33.19 15.04 -27.10
C ILE A 204 33.15 13.79 -26.21
N LEU A 205 33.66 12.65 -26.70
CA LEU A 205 33.71 11.41 -25.93
C LEU A 205 34.57 11.55 -24.65
N ARG A 206 35.67 12.30 -24.70
CA ARG A 206 36.49 12.62 -23.50
C ARG A 206 35.75 13.51 -22.51
N ALA A 207 35.02 14.52 -22.99
CA ALA A 207 34.21 15.39 -22.13
C ALA A 207 33.14 14.56 -21.41
N ASN A 208 32.41 13.73 -22.16
CA ASN A 208 31.41 12.83 -21.62
C ASN A 208 31.98 11.83 -20.61
N LEU A 209 33.20 11.30 -20.82
CA LEU A 209 33.84 10.40 -19.87
C LEU A 209 34.00 11.03 -18.47
N THR A 210 34.21 12.35 -18.42
CA THR A 210 34.37 13.11 -17.17
C THR A 210 33.03 13.39 -16.50
N GLU A 211 31.97 13.61 -17.28
CA GLU A 211 30.63 13.96 -16.77
C GLU A 211 29.76 12.73 -16.47
N ASP A 212 29.66 11.78 -17.40
CA ASP A 212 28.94 10.52 -17.26
C ASP A 212 29.66 9.39 -18.04
N PRO A 213 30.40 8.51 -17.36
CA PRO A 213 31.16 7.45 -18.00
C PRO A 213 30.29 6.39 -18.70
N THR A 214 28.97 6.36 -18.46
CA THR A 214 28.05 5.43 -19.10
C THR A 214 27.45 5.98 -20.40
N LEU A 215 27.43 7.31 -20.56
CA LEU A 215 26.79 8.00 -21.68
C LEU A 215 27.41 7.61 -23.02
N ASN A 216 28.74 7.50 -23.08
CA ASN A 216 29.44 7.10 -24.31
C ASN A 216 28.94 5.75 -24.82
N GLY A 217 28.84 4.74 -23.96
CA GLY A 217 28.32 3.42 -24.33
C GLY A 217 26.85 3.46 -24.80
N LYS A 218 26.01 4.27 -24.12
CA LYS A 218 24.59 4.45 -24.46
C LYS A 218 24.37 5.14 -25.81
N VAL A 219 25.18 6.13 -26.16
CA VAL A 219 25.09 6.81 -27.47
C VAL A 219 25.66 5.92 -28.56
N PHE A 220 26.76 5.23 -28.28
CA PHE A 220 27.47 4.42 -29.26
C PHE A 220 26.64 3.28 -29.85
N GLN A 221 25.71 2.70 -29.07
CA GLN A 221 24.81 1.65 -29.56
C GLN A 221 23.92 2.10 -30.74
N TYR A 222 23.68 3.42 -30.88
CA TYR A 222 22.84 3.98 -31.93
C TYR A 222 23.63 4.46 -33.16
N LEU A 223 24.97 4.36 -33.13
CA LEU A 223 25.80 4.62 -34.31
C LEU A 223 25.75 3.47 -35.30
N ALA A 224 25.95 3.76 -36.58
CA ALA A 224 26.12 2.77 -37.62
C ALA A 224 27.38 1.92 -37.36
N PRO A 225 27.35 0.59 -37.59
CA PRO A 225 28.50 -0.29 -37.35
C PRO A 225 29.79 0.17 -38.03
N THR A 226 29.70 0.77 -39.22
CA THR A 226 30.84 1.32 -39.95
C THR A 226 31.50 2.47 -39.18
N ASN A 227 30.70 3.36 -38.58
CA ASN A 227 31.18 4.50 -37.81
C ASN A 227 31.63 4.11 -36.40
N GLN A 228 31.01 3.10 -35.80
CA GLN A 228 31.54 2.45 -34.60
C GLN A 228 32.95 1.88 -34.83
N ALA A 229 33.16 1.16 -35.93
CA ALA A 229 34.46 0.60 -36.28
C ALA A 229 35.50 1.70 -36.57
N LEU A 230 35.10 2.79 -37.21
CA LEU A 230 35.95 3.96 -37.43
C LEU A 230 36.41 4.57 -36.10
N VAL A 231 35.48 4.81 -35.17
CA VAL A 231 35.81 5.34 -33.83
C VAL A 231 36.74 4.38 -33.09
N PHE A 232 36.47 3.08 -33.06
CA PHE A 232 37.39 2.13 -32.42
C PHE A 232 38.78 2.10 -33.05
N ARG A 233 38.87 2.13 -34.39
CA ARG A 233 40.16 2.16 -35.09
C ARG A 233 40.96 3.40 -34.74
N THR A 234 40.32 4.57 -34.68
CA THR A 234 40.98 5.82 -34.29
C THR A 234 41.40 5.84 -32.83
N LEU A 235 40.68 5.17 -31.94
CA LEU A 235 41.06 5.07 -30.52
C LEU A 235 42.19 4.06 -30.27
N LEU A 236 42.33 3.06 -31.13
CA LEU A 236 43.35 2.01 -30.98
C LEU A 236 44.67 2.32 -31.70
N SER A 237 44.67 3.17 -32.73
CA SER A 237 45.83 3.33 -33.63
C SER A 237 46.08 4.78 -34.05
N GLY A 238 47.37 5.13 -34.25
CA GLY A 238 47.85 6.47 -34.64
C GLY A 238 48.36 7.32 -33.48
N ASP A 239 48.81 8.55 -33.77
CA ASP A 239 49.37 9.52 -32.81
C ASP A 239 48.37 10.02 -31.75
N THR A 240 47.12 9.58 -31.87
CA THR A 240 45.99 10.03 -31.05
C THR A 240 45.24 8.87 -30.38
N SER A 241 45.93 7.73 -30.22
CA SER A 241 45.44 6.56 -29.48
C SER A 241 45.00 6.93 -28.05
N ASP A 242 43.87 6.39 -27.61
CA ASP A 242 43.30 6.61 -26.28
C ASP A 242 42.74 5.29 -25.72
N PRO A 243 43.60 4.49 -25.06
CA PRO A 243 43.23 3.18 -24.56
C PRO A 243 42.24 3.21 -23.40
N GLU A 244 42.24 4.28 -22.61
CA GLU A 244 41.31 4.46 -21.49
C GLU A 244 39.89 4.70 -22.01
N LEU A 245 39.75 5.63 -22.95
CA LEU A 245 38.47 5.90 -23.60
C LEU A 245 37.94 4.66 -24.33
N TYR A 246 38.80 3.94 -25.04
CA TYR A 246 38.46 2.67 -25.69
C TYR A 246 37.92 1.63 -24.69
N GLN A 247 38.60 1.43 -23.56
CA GLN A 247 38.18 0.47 -22.53
C GLN A 247 36.82 0.84 -21.94
N ASN A 248 36.59 2.11 -21.61
CA ASN A 248 35.29 2.59 -21.15
C ASN A 248 34.19 2.27 -22.17
N LEU A 249 34.44 2.62 -23.44
CA LEU A 249 33.47 2.45 -24.51
C LEU A 249 33.07 0.99 -24.69
N ILE A 250 34.04 0.07 -24.72
CA ILE A 250 33.74 -1.38 -24.83
C ILE A 250 33.01 -1.92 -23.61
N GLN A 251 33.42 -1.55 -22.40
CA GLN A 251 32.79 -2.07 -21.17
C GLN A 251 31.32 -1.65 -21.08
N HIS A 252 31.00 -0.41 -21.46
CA HIS A 252 29.62 0.10 -21.39
C HIS A 252 28.80 -0.24 -22.63
N HIS A 253 29.41 -0.32 -23.82
CA HIS A 253 28.72 -0.77 -25.02
C HIS A 253 28.30 -2.24 -24.92
N ARG A 254 29.13 -3.13 -24.36
CA ARG A 254 28.74 -4.54 -24.10
C ARG A 254 27.57 -4.68 -23.13
N LYS A 255 27.47 -3.79 -22.15
CA LYS A 255 26.36 -3.79 -21.16
C LYS A 255 25.05 -3.24 -21.73
N THR A 256 25.13 -2.46 -22.80
CA THR A 256 23.98 -1.80 -23.43
C THR A 256 23.46 -2.57 -24.64
N MET A 257 24.30 -3.40 -25.28
CA MET A 257 23.83 -4.45 -26.17
C MET A 257 22.91 -5.40 -25.39
N LYS A 258 21.61 -5.38 -25.71
CA LYS A 258 20.73 -6.50 -25.34
C LYS A 258 21.39 -7.72 -25.96
N ALA A 259 21.72 -8.73 -25.13
CA ALA A 259 21.93 -10.05 -25.68
C ALA A 259 20.66 -10.36 -26.46
N GLU A 260 20.74 -10.36 -27.80
CA GLU A 260 19.76 -11.09 -28.57
C GLU A 260 19.70 -12.46 -27.93
N ALA A 261 18.57 -12.75 -27.30
CA ALA A 261 18.25 -14.11 -26.93
C ALA A 261 18.28 -14.87 -28.25
N ILE A 262 19.42 -15.50 -28.51
CA ILE A 262 19.49 -16.70 -29.33
C ILE A 262 18.68 -17.70 -28.51
N ASP A 263 17.35 -17.64 -28.61
CA ASP A 263 16.52 -18.78 -28.29
C ASP A 263 16.89 -19.82 -29.33
N PRO A 264 17.57 -20.93 -28.97
CA PRO A 264 17.68 -22.04 -29.90
C PRO A 264 16.24 -22.50 -30.14
N LYS A 265 15.73 -22.26 -31.37
CA LYS A 265 14.49 -22.90 -31.82
C LYS A 265 14.60 -24.38 -31.47
N PRO A 266 13.67 -24.96 -30.70
CA PRO A 266 13.68 -26.40 -30.49
C PRO A 266 13.53 -27.05 -31.87
N GLU A 267 14.47 -27.92 -32.22
CA GLU A 267 14.38 -28.74 -33.41
C GLU A 267 13.07 -29.54 -33.34
N GLU A 268 12.17 -29.30 -34.29
CA GLU A 268 11.06 -30.21 -34.56
C GLU A 268 11.68 -31.55 -34.96
N THR A 269 11.56 -32.51 -34.05
CA THR A 269 12.03 -33.87 -34.29
C THR A 269 10.97 -34.60 -35.14
N PRO A 270 11.38 -35.32 -36.21
CA PRO A 270 10.47 -35.99 -37.14
C PRO A 270 9.73 -37.20 -36.56
#